data_AF-A0AA96TJ39-F1
#
_entry.id   AF-A0AA96TJ39-F1
#
_cell.length_a   1.000
_cell.length_b   1.000
_cell.length_c   1.000
_cell.angle_alpha   90.00
_cell.angle_beta   90.00
_cell.angle_gamma   90.00
#
_symmetry.space_group_name_H-M   'P 1'
#
loop_
_entity.id
_entity.type
_entity.pdbx_description
1 polymer ?
#
loop_
_entity_poly.entity_id
_entity_poly.type
_entity_poly.pdbx_seq_one_letter_code
_entity_poly.pdbx_strand_id
1 'polypeptide(L)'
;MNKIRSTTIALVAAAAMAATAVLPAGAQEAPAAPQSVVSSDVTVAFAVFDRTSNRTTLQYNEHKKIRSASVVKILIALDYFETYGADTEIPAADLALLQPMLRSSDDNAASELWVRLGWEEIVERAVVRLHLHDTEPPVNVGFWGYTALSAADVVTIYRHVLDEARPKVRDFVMGNLHQATACATDGFDQSFGIPRAVPGDVAFKQGWSRFGDVPPRPCVEPKPKIANGAAKEGPLSERGVAADLDLTSPAMHTTGTYGGGDRKIMAVLTLEPEGTTWDESAQRITLVTGAVYLAERFIAG
;
A
#
# COMPACT_ATOMS: atom_id res chain seq x y z
N MET A 1 -11.24 -97.64 31.38
CA MET A 1 -11.62 -96.32 31.94
C MET A 1 -10.31 -95.59 32.25
N ASN A 2 -9.66 -94.95 31.27
CA ASN A 2 -9.88 -93.63 30.68
C ASN A 2 -9.71 -92.45 31.67
N LYS A 3 -8.61 -91.69 31.52
CA LYS A 3 -8.46 -90.22 31.47
C LYS A 3 -6.99 -89.86 31.74
N ILE A 4 -6.15 -89.74 30.72
CA ILE A 4 -5.90 -88.57 29.84
C ILE A 4 -5.25 -87.39 30.59
N ARG A 5 -3.99 -87.12 30.19
CA ARG A 5 -3.13 -85.98 30.53
C ARG A 5 -3.71 -84.66 29.99
N SER A 6 -3.47 -83.55 30.67
CA SER A 6 -3.40 -82.23 30.03
C SER A 6 -2.42 -81.32 30.75
N THR A 7 -1.31 -81.04 30.08
CA THR A 7 -0.34 -80.00 30.41
C THR A 7 -0.83 -78.71 29.75
N THR A 8 -1.13 -77.68 30.55
CA THR A 8 -1.57 -76.38 30.02
C THR A 8 -0.35 -75.57 29.57
N ILE A 9 -0.19 -75.40 28.27
CA ILE A 9 0.74 -74.43 27.68
C ILE A 9 -0.02 -73.11 27.57
N ALA A 10 0.43 -72.08 28.28
CA ALA A 10 -0.07 -70.72 28.14
C ALA A 10 0.59 -70.08 26.90
N LEU A 11 -0.19 -69.88 25.84
CA LEU A 11 0.21 -69.06 24.69
C LEU A 11 0.01 -67.59 25.05
N VAL A 12 1.10 -66.83 25.20
CA VAL A 12 1.04 -65.36 25.27
C VAL A 12 0.94 -64.84 23.84
N ALA A 13 -0.27 -64.46 23.42
CA ALA A 13 -0.47 -63.76 22.16
C ALA A 13 -0.06 -62.30 22.32
N ALA A 14 1.08 -61.92 21.73
CA ALA A 14 1.45 -60.52 21.58
C ALA A 14 0.61 -59.89 20.46
N ALA A 15 -0.42 -59.13 20.83
CA ALA A 15 -1.17 -58.31 19.89
C ALA A 15 -0.33 -57.07 19.52
N ALA A 16 0.24 -57.06 18.31
CA ALA A 16 0.80 -55.85 17.73
C ALA A 16 -0.35 -54.91 17.33
N MET A 17 -0.64 -53.91 18.17
CA MET A 17 -1.49 -52.79 17.76
C MET A 17 -0.70 -51.91 16.78
N ALA A 18 -0.97 -52.05 15.50
CA ALA A 18 -0.61 -51.03 14.52
C ALA A 18 -1.50 -49.80 14.78
N ALA A 19 -0.94 -48.78 15.42
CA ALA A 19 -1.58 -47.48 15.51
C ALA A 19 -1.52 -46.83 14.12
N THR A 20 -2.60 -46.95 13.34
CA THR A 20 -2.80 -46.08 12.17
C THR A 20 -3.05 -44.68 12.70
N ALA A 21 -2.01 -43.84 12.65
CA ALA A 21 -2.15 -42.41 12.87
C ALA A 21 -3.11 -41.86 11.81
N VAL A 22 -4.32 -41.52 12.23
CA VAL A 22 -5.26 -40.75 11.42
C VAL A 22 -4.69 -39.33 11.37
N LEU A 23 -4.03 -38.96 10.27
CA LEU A 23 -3.69 -37.57 10.00
C LEU A 23 -5.01 -36.77 9.93
N PRO A 24 -5.12 -35.63 10.63
CA PRO A 24 -6.31 -34.81 10.49
C PRO A 24 -6.36 -34.30 9.05
N ALA A 25 -7.37 -34.75 8.29
CA ALA A 25 -7.73 -34.14 7.02
C ALA A 25 -8.21 -32.72 7.31
N GLY A 26 -7.41 -31.72 6.97
CA GLY A 26 -7.80 -30.30 7.06
C GLY A 26 -6.78 -29.33 7.65
N ALA A 27 -5.53 -29.72 7.93
CA ALA A 27 -4.49 -28.74 8.21
C ALA A 27 -4.18 -27.97 6.91
N GLN A 28 -4.90 -26.87 6.68
CA GLN A 28 -4.59 -25.93 5.63
C GLN A 28 -3.22 -25.34 5.96
N GLU A 29 -2.25 -25.58 5.08
CA GLU A 29 -0.89 -25.09 5.26
C GLU A 29 -0.92 -23.57 5.42
N ALA A 30 -0.26 -23.06 6.46
CA ALA A 30 -0.21 -21.63 6.71
C ALA A 30 0.40 -20.94 5.47
N PRO A 31 -0.17 -19.83 5.00
CA PRO A 31 0.39 -19.13 3.85
C PRO A 31 1.83 -18.71 4.14
N ALA A 32 2.68 -18.75 3.11
CA ALA A 32 4.04 -18.22 3.20
C ALA A 32 4.02 -16.78 3.70
N ALA A 33 5.07 -16.37 4.44
CA ALA A 33 5.16 -15.01 4.93
C ALA A 33 5.18 -14.02 3.75
N PRO A 34 4.40 -12.93 3.75
CA PRO A 34 4.21 -12.14 2.54
C PRO A 34 5.50 -11.57 1.93
N GLN A 35 6.47 -11.21 2.76
CA GLN A 35 7.78 -10.71 2.31
C GLN A 35 8.65 -11.79 1.64
N SER A 36 8.41 -13.08 1.89
CA SER A 36 9.23 -14.18 1.33
C SER A 36 8.78 -14.65 -0.05
N VAL A 37 7.72 -14.05 -0.62
CA VAL A 37 7.24 -14.38 -1.98
C VAL A 37 8.03 -13.66 -3.08
N VAL A 38 8.95 -12.78 -2.68
CA VAL A 38 9.90 -12.08 -3.55
C VAL A 38 11.33 -12.33 -3.05
N SER A 39 12.31 -12.00 -3.89
CA SER A 39 13.73 -12.13 -3.54
C SER A 39 14.11 -11.24 -2.36
N SER A 40 15.07 -11.67 -1.55
CA SER A 40 15.49 -10.99 -0.31
C SER A 40 16.19 -9.64 -0.53
N ASP A 41 16.55 -9.31 -1.76
CA ASP A 41 17.09 -8.02 -2.19
C ASP A 41 16.00 -6.98 -2.46
N VAL A 42 14.72 -7.37 -2.49
CA VAL A 42 13.58 -6.46 -2.49
C VAL A 42 13.28 -6.04 -1.05
N THR A 43 13.34 -4.74 -0.79
CA THR A 43 12.83 -4.23 0.49
C THR A 43 11.31 -4.23 0.45
N VAL A 44 10.68 -4.86 1.44
CA VAL A 44 9.23 -4.90 1.61
C VAL A 44 8.87 -4.30 2.97
N ALA A 45 7.89 -3.41 2.98
CA ALA A 45 7.21 -2.94 4.18
C ALA A 45 5.69 -2.97 3.96
N PHE A 46 4.93 -3.43 4.95
CA PHE A 46 3.47 -3.38 4.87
C PHE A 46 2.81 -3.24 6.24
N ALA A 47 1.58 -2.75 6.21
CA ALA A 47 0.66 -2.77 7.34
C ALA A 47 -0.78 -2.97 6.84
N VAL A 48 -1.56 -3.75 7.58
CA VAL A 48 -3.00 -3.91 7.39
C VAL A 48 -3.72 -3.57 8.68
N PHE A 49 -4.71 -2.70 8.59
CA PHE A 49 -5.52 -2.27 9.71
C PHE A 49 -6.99 -2.61 9.49
N ASP A 50 -7.61 -3.20 10.51
CA ASP A 50 -9.04 -3.46 10.54
C ASP A 50 -9.74 -2.42 11.39
N ARG A 51 -10.56 -1.58 10.73
CA ARG A 51 -11.33 -0.53 11.39
C ARG A 51 -12.42 -1.06 12.30
N THR A 52 -12.97 -2.25 12.03
CA THR A 52 -14.01 -2.84 12.89
C THR A 52 -13.42 -3.28 14.23
N SER A 53 -12.26 -3.93 14.23
CA SER A 53 -11.58 -4.31 15.46
C SER A 53 -10.67 -3.21 16.03
N ASN A 54 -10.49 -2.11 15.30
CA ASN A 54 -9.58 -1.00 15.62
C ASN A 54 -8.14 -1.47 15.92
N ARG A 55 -7.60 -2.34 15.06
CA ARG A 55 -6.28 -2.98 15.26
C ARG A 55 -5.53 -3.16 13.95
N THR A 56 -4.21 -2.99 14.01
CA THR A 56 -3.30 -3.52 13.00
C THR A 56 -3.30 -5.05 13.10
N THR A 57 -3.71 -5.73 12.03
CA THR A 57 -3.88 -7.20 11.98
C THR A 57 -2.66 -7.91 11.41
N LEU A 58 -1.89 -7.21 10.57
CA LEU A 58 -0.70 -7.76 9.93
C LEU A 58 0.27 -6.61 9.62
N GLN A 59 1.56 -6.77 9.95
CA GLN A 59 2.57 -5.75 9.71
C GLN A 59 3.96 -6.37 9.52
N TYR A 60 4.82 -5.70 8.76
CA TYR A 60 6.21 -6.06 8.58
C TYR A 60 6.98 -4.83 8.14
N ASN A 61 8.09 -4.50 8.83
CA ASN A 61 8.88 -3.29 8.59
C ASN A 61 8.02 -2.02 8.50
N GLU A 62 6.94 -1.96 9.27
CA GLU A 62 5.90 -0.94 9.10
C GLU A 62 6.39 0.48 9.36
N HIS A 63 7.47 0.64 10.13
CA HIS A 63 8.16 1.90 10.42
C HIS A 63 9.36 2.18 9.50
N LYS A 64 9.59 1.36 8.47
CA LYS A 64 10.66 1.61 7.49
C LYS A 64 10.30 2.84 6.65
N LYS A 65 11.12 3.88 6.76
CA LYS A 65 11.04 5.09 5.93
C LYS A 65 11.40 4.78 4.48
N ILE A 66 10.49 5.08 3.56
CA ILE A 66 10.62 4.91 2.11
C ILE A 66 10.07 6.18 1.44
N ARG A 67 10.60 6.54 0.27
CA ARG A 67 10.07 7.66 -0.52
C ARG A 67 8.61 7.39 -0.87
N SER A 68 7.74 8.35 -0.57
CA SER A 68 6.30 8.24 -0.78
C SER A 68 5.86 8.07 -2.24
N ALA A 69 6.65 8.61 -3.17
CA ALA A 69 6.22 8.86 -4.53
C ALA A 69 4.82 9.51 -4.54
N SER A 70 3.91 9.01 -5.36
CA SER A 70 2.57 9.59 -5.51
C SER A 70 1.59 9.32 -4.35
N VAL A 71 2.01 8.63 -3.28
CA VAL A 71 1.15 8.44 -2.08
C VAL A 71 0.99 9.75 -1.31
N VAL A 72 2.00 10.64 -1.32
CA VAL A 72 1.95 11.95 -0.65
C VAL A 72 0.81 12.86 -1.14
N LYS A 73 0.28 12.61 -2.34
CA LYS A 73 -0.85 13.36 -2.91
C LYS A 73 -2.11 13.31 -2.03
N ILE A 74 -2.24 12.30 -1.15
CA ILE A 74 -3.30 12.26 -0.14
C ILE A 74 -3.09 13.38 0.90
N LEU A 75 -1.85 13.60 1.35
CA LEU A 75 -1.51 14.70 2.26
C LEU A 75 -1.74 16.07 1.61
N ILE A 76 -1.38 16.22 0.33
CA ILE A 76 -1.66 17.45 -0.44
C ILE A 76 -3.17 17.74 -0.47
N ALA A 77 -3.99 16.73 -0.74
CA ALA A 77 -5.44 16.89 -0.74
C ALA A 77 -5.99 17.22 0.66
N LEU A 78 -5.50 16.57 1.71
CA LEU A 78 -5.90 16.88 3.09
C LEU A 78 -5.53 18.31 3.49
N ASP A 79 -4.33 18.76 3.14
CA ASP A 79 -3.87 20.11 3.46
C ASP A 79 -4.63 21.19 2.68
N TYR A 80 -5.04 20.91 1.43
CA TYR A 80 -5.97 21.77 0.70
C TYR A 80 -7.25 22.04 1.51
N PHE A 81 -7.88 21.00 2.06
CA PHE A 81 -9.10 21.15 2.84
C PHE A 81 -8.89 21.86 4.18
N GLU A 82 -7.73 21.71 4.81
CA GLU A 82 -7.41 22.51 6.01
C GLU A 82 -7.24 23.98 5.65
N THR A 83 -6.53 24.27 4.57
CA THR A 83 -6.21 25.63 4.15
C THR A 83 -7.45 26.41 3.72
N TYR A 84 -8.33 25.78 2.94
CA TYR A 84 -9.50 26.43 2.36
C TYR A 84 -10.81 26.16 3.12
N GLY A 85 -10.78 25.28 4.12
CA GLY A 85 -11.92 24.91 4.94
C GLY A 85 -12.68 23.70 4.38
N ALA A 86 -12.84 22.69 5.23
CA ALA A 86 -13.45 21.40 4.90
C ALA A 86 -14.90 21.47 4.37
N ASP A 87 -15.64 22.52 4.71
CA ASP A 87 -17.03 22.70 4.28
C ASP A 87 -17.17 23.63 3.06
N THR A 88 -16.09 24.32 2.68
CA THR A 88 -16.06 25.27 1.55
C THR A 88 -16.29 24.56 0.22
N GLU A 89 -17.05 25.17 -0.68
CA GLU A 89 -17.20 24.67 -2.04
C GLU A 89 -15.84 24.71 -2.77
N ILE A 90 -15.44 23.59 -3.37
CA ILE A 90 -14.18 23.49 -4.10
C ILE A 90 -14.40 24.21 -5.44
N PRO A 91 -13.65 25.28 -5.75
CA PRO A 91 -13.75 25.95 -7.03
C PRO A 91 -13.50 24.99 -8.20
N ALA A 92 -14.15 25.23 -9.34
CA ALA A 92 -14.01 24.36 -10.52
C ALA A 92 -12.55 24.18 -10.98
N ALA A 93 -11.73 25.23 -10.86
CA ALA A 93 -10.31 25.17 -11.18
C ALA A 93 -9.54 24.21 -10.25
N ASP A 94 -9.89 24.18 -8.96
CA ASP A 94 -9.22 23.32 -7.99
C ASP A 94 -9.72 21.87 -8.08
N LEU A 95 -11.00 21.68 -8.41
CA LEU A 95 -11.54 20.35 -8.76
C LEU A 95 -10.78 19.73 -9.94
N ALA A 96 -10.44 20.54 -10.95
CA ALA A 96 -9.67 20.11 -12.11
C ALA A 96 -8.22 19.71 -11.77
N LEU A 97 -7.72 20.05 -10.58
CA LEU A 97 -6.41 19.60 -10.08
C LEU A 97 -6.58 18.39 -9.15
N LEU A 98 -7.44 18.51 -8.13
CA LEU A 98 -7.59 17.51 -7.07
C LEU A 98 -8.08 16.16 -7.59
N GLN A 99 -9.04 16.15 -8.51
CA GLN A 99 -9.61 14.90 -9.04
C GLN A 99 -8.59 14.07 -9.83
N PRO A 100 -7.92 14.59 -10.88
CA PRO A 100 -6.91 13.81 -11.60
C PRO A 100 -5.67 13.51 -10.74
N MET A 101 -5.29 14.39 -9.79
CA MET A 101 -4.22 14.10 -8.83
C MET A 101 -4.51 12.83 -8.01
N LEU A 102 -5.75 12.66 -7.54
CA LEU A 102 -6.16 11.48 -6.75
C LEU A 102 -6.45 10.26 -7.63
N ARG A 103 -7.14 10.42 -8.77
CA ARG A 103 -7.60 9.31 -9.62
C ARG A 103 -6.54 8.76 -10.55
N SER A 104 -5.91 9.63 -11.32
CA SER A 104 -4.92 9.29 -12.35
C SER A 104 -3.51 9.70 -11.98
N SER A 105 -3.29 10.03 -10.70
CA SER A 105 -1.97 10.36 -10.16
C SER A 105 -1.29 11.53 -10.88
N ASP A 106 -2.05 12.52 -11.35
CA ASP A 106 -1.51 13.65 -12.13
C ASP A 106 -0.42 14.45 -11.38
N ASP A 107 0.79 14.49 -11.97
CA ASP A 107 1.97 15.14 -11.39
C ASP A 107 1.97 16.67 -11.55
N ASN A 108 1.32 17.19 -12.60
CA ASN A 108 1.21 18.63 -12.78
C ASN A 108 0.25 19.22 -11.75
N ALA A 109 -0.90 18.57 -11.56
CA ALA A 109 -1.84 18.96 -10.53
C ALA A 109 -1.21 18.90 -9.13
N ALA A 110 -0.46 17.84 -8.83
CA ALA A 110 0.26 17.73 -7.57
C ALA A 110 1.31 18.83 -7.40
N SER A 111 2.11 19.10 -8.43
CA SER A 111 3.15 20.12 -8.36
C SER A 111 2.56 21.52 -8.21
N GLU A 112 1.46 21.81 -8.91
CA GLU A 112 0.76 23.09 -8.76
C GLU A 112 0.21 23.28 -7.35
N LEU A 113 -0.46 22.26 -6.80
CA LEU A 113 -1.00 22.30 -5.44
C LEU A 113 0.12 22.32 -4.39
N TRP A 114 1.21 21.58 -4.59
CA TRP A 114 2.38 21.59 -3.72
C TRP A 114 2.95 23.00 -3.57
N VAL A 115 3.23 23.67 -4.68
CA VAL A 115 3.74 25.06 -4.67
C VAL A 115 2.74 26.01 -4.02
N ARG A 116 1.46 25.90 -4.40
CA ARG A 116 0.41 26.80 -3.93
C ARG A 116 0.17 26.70 -2.42
N LEU A 117 0.28 25.51 -1.85
CA LEU A 117 0.02 25.22 -0.45
C LEU A 117 1.29 25.36 0.44
N GLY A 118 2.38 25.93 -0.08
CA GLY A 118 3.58 26.21 0.73
C GLY A 118 4.61 25.08 0.77
N TRP A 119 4.65 24.26 -0.28
CA TRP A 119 5.71 23.26 -0.49
C TRP A 119 5.80 22.23 0.66
N GLU A 120 6.96 22.11 1.30
CA GLU A 120 7.27 21.15 2.34
C GLU A 120 6.42 21.35 3.61
N GLU A 121 5.91 22.57 3.80
CA GLU A 121 5.07 22.90 4.95
C GLU A 121 3.78 22.06 5.00
N ILE A 122 3.31 21.55 3.85
CA ILE A 122 2.20 20.58 3.77
C ILE A 122 2.51 19.36 4.64
N VAL A 123 3.73 18.84 4.51
CA VAL A 123 4.18 17.65 5.24
C VAL A 123 4.40 17.98 6.70
N GLU A 124 5.04 19.11 7.01
CA GLU A 124 5.26 19.55 8.39
C GLU A 124 3.94 19.72 9.16
N ARG A 125 2.94 20.34 8.54
CA ARG A 125 1.59 20.47 9.12
C ARG A 125 0.91 19.12 9.29
N ALA A 126 1.02 18.23 8.29
CA ALA A 126 0.46 16.88 8.36
C ALA A 126 1.08 16.04 9.49
N VAL A 127 2.40 16.09 9.64
CA VAL A 127 3.14 15.38 10.71
C VAL A 127 2.62 15.78 12.09
N VAL A 128 2.48 17.08 12.35
CA VAL A 128 1.98 17.57 13.63
C VAL A 128 0.51 17.21 13.84
N ARG A 129 -0.34 17.44 12.82
CA ARG A 129 -1.80 17.27 12.92
C ARG A 129 -2.22 15.82 13.04
N LEU A 130 -1.58 14.92 12.30
CA LEU A 130 -1.93 13.50 12.22
C LEU A 130 -1.06 12.63 13.13
N HIS A 131 -0.10 13.22 13.85
CA HIS A 131 0.87 12.51 14.68
C HIS A 131 1.67 11.46 13.90
N LEU A 132 2.14 11.82 12.70
CA LEU A 132 2.97 10.92 11.87
C LEU A 132 4.38 10.84 12.44
N HIS A 133 4.91 9.63 12.60
CA HIS A 133 6.19 9.42 13.29
C HIS A 133 7.36 9.22 12.35
N ASP A 134 7.09 8.73 11.14
CA ASP A 134 8.10 8.35 10.16
C ASP A 134 8.09 9.25 8.92
N THR A 135 7.05 10.08 8.80
CA THR A 135 6.85 11.00 7.67
C THR A 135 7.68 12.25 7.86
N GLU A 136 8.46 12.61 6.84
CA GLU A 136 9.35 13.77 6.87
C GLU A 136 9.35 14.46 5.50
N PRO A 137 9.49 15.80 5.45
CA PRO A 137 9.66 16.53 4.20
C PRO A 137 10.79 15.96 3.33
N PRO A 138 10.72 16.12 2.00
CA PRO A 138 11.79 15.67 1.13
C PRO A 138 13.11 16.40 1.42
N VAL A 139 14.23 15.67 1.32
CA VAL A 139 15.59 16.23 1.42
C VAL A 139 15.83 17.34 0.39
N ASN A 140 15.31 17.13 -0.82
CA ASN A 140 15.40 18.11 -1.90
C ASN A 140 14.12 18.94 -1.94
N VAL A 141 14.26 20.26 -1.78
CA VAL A 141 13.15 21.21 -1.87
C VAL A 141 12.42 21.06 -3.20
N GLY A 142 11.10 20.99 -3.16
CA GLY A 142 10.26 20.82 -4.35
C GLY A 142 10.06 19.40 -4.83
N PHE A 143 10.71 18.40 -4.22
CA PHE A 143 10.58 17.00 -4.63
C PHE A 143 9.50 16.31 -3.81
N TRP A 144 8.23 16.71 -3.96
CA TRP A 144 7.12 16.17 -3.17
C TRP A 144 7.11 14.64 -3.10
N GLY A 145 7.44 13.94 -4.20
CA GLY A 145 7.45 12.48 -4.27
C GLY A 145 8.58 11.82 -3.46
N TYR A 146 9.52 12.61 -2.95
CA TYR A 146 10.64 12.15 -2.11
C TYR A 146 10.37 12.41 -0.62
N THR A 147 9.17 12.87 -0.27
CA THR A 147 8.67 12.87 1.12
C THR A 147 8.85 11.46 1.69
N ALA A 148 9.51 11.32 2.84
CA ALA A 148 9.61 10.04 3.52
C ALA A 148 8.23 9.65 4.08
N LEU A 149 7.89 8.37 4.03
CA LEU A 149 6.74 7.81 4.75
C LEU A 149 7.02 6.37 5.18
N SER A 150 6.16 5.83 6.05
CA SER A 150 6.16 4.42 6.44
C SER A 150 4.78 3.80 6.21
N ALA A 151 4.69 2.47 6.23
CA ALA A 151 3.40 1.79 6.08
C ALA A 151 2.48 2.09 7.28
N ALA A 152 3.04 2.26 8.48
CA ALA A 152 2.31 2.66 9.67
C ALA A 152 1.70 4.06 9.53
N ASP A 153 2.47 5.03 9.05
CA ASP A 153 1.96 6.40 8.83
C ASP A 153 0.92 6.45 7.70
N VAL A 154 1.10 5.68 6.63
CA VAL A 154 0.07 5.56 5.58
C VAL A 154 -1.24 5.05 6.17
N VAL A 155 -1.20 4.02 7.02
CA VAL A 155 -2.40 3.55 7.73
C VAL A 155 -3.02 4.67 8.58
N THR A 156 -2.21 5.45 9.32
CA THR A 156 -2.69 6.61 10.09
C THR A 156 -3.37 7.66 9.21
N ILE A 157 -2.82 7.95 8.03
CA ILE A 157 -3.43 8.89 7.07
C ILE A 157 -4.81 8.41 6.61
N TYR A 158 -4.95 7.14 6.21
CA TYR A 158 -6.25 6.59 5.80
C TYR A 158 -7.25 6.54 6.96
N ARG A 159 -6.79 6.22 8.19
CA ARG A 159 -7.65 6.26 9.38
C ARG A 159 -8.17 7.67 9.64
N HIS A 160 -7.32 8.68 9.53
CA HIS A 160 -7.76 10.06 9.65
C HIS A 160 -8.83 10.40 8.60
N VAL A 161 -8.60 10.07 7.33
CA VAL A 161 -9.59 10.29 6.24
C VAL A 161 -10.92 9.61 6.56
N LEU A 162 -10.90 8.35 7.00
CA LEU A 162 -12.10 7.54 7.15
C LEU A 162 -12.87 7.80 8.45
N ASP A 163 -12.16 8.03 9.55
CA ASP A 163 -12.72 7.98 10.91
C ASP A 163 -12.78 9.35 11.59
N GLU A 164 -11.98 10.34 11.14
CA GLU A 164 -11.86 11.63 11.83
C GLU A 164 -12.21 12.84 10.94
N ALA A 165 -11.92 12.76 9.64
CA ALA A 165 -12.16 13.86 8.71
C ALA A 165 -13.66 14.18 8.59
N ARG A 166 -13.96 15.44 8.26
CA ARG A 166 -15.33 15.87 7.97
C ARG A 166 -15.92 15.03 6.83
N PRO A 167 -17.23 14.70 6.85
CA PRO A 167 -17.85 13.85 5.83
C PRO A 167 -17.54 14.29 4.39
N LYS A 168 -17.59 15.59 4.10
CA LYS A 168 -17.29 16.13 2.76
C LYS A 168 -15.85 15.83 2.31
N VAL A 169 -14.88 15.90 3.23
CA VAL A 169 -13.46 15.60 2.95
C VAL A 169 -13.27 14.11 2.74
N ARG A 170 -13.81 13.28 3.65
CA ARG A 170 -13.77 11.81 3.51
C ARG A 170 -14.37 11.36 2.19
N ASP A 171 -15.59 11.80 1.90
CA ASP A 171 -16.35 11.38 0.73
C ASP A 171 -15.66 11.87 -0.56
N PHE A 172 -15.02 13.05 -0.53
CA PHE A 172 -14.22 13.53 -1.65
C PHE A 172 -12.95 12.69 -1.85
N VAL A 173 -12.14 12.49 -0.82
CA VAL A 173 -10.86 11.76 -0.95
C VAL A 173 -11.14 10.31 -1.32
N MET A 174 -11.91 9.59 -0.52
CA MET A 174 -12.21 8.17 -0.77
C MET A 174 -13.00 7.98 -2.05
N GLY A 175 -13.97 8.85 -2.36
CA GLY A 175 -14.73 8.78 -3.61
C GLY A 175 -13.84 8.93 -4.85
N ASN A 176 -12.78 9.73 -4.79
CA ASN A 176 -11.79 9.79 -5.87
C ASN A 176 -10.87 8.57 -5.90
N LEU A 177 -10.47 8.02 -4.75
CA LEU A 177 -9.63 6.81 -4.69
C LEU A 177 -10.37 5.54 -5.17
N HIS A 178 -11.69 5.44 -4.95
CA HIS A 178 -12.55 4.40 -5.57
C HIS A 178 -12.70 4.57 -7.08
N GLN A 179 -12.50 5.79 -7.59
CA GLN A 179 -12.52 6.11 -9.02
C GLN A 179 -11.11 6.17 -9.62
N ALA A 180 -10.11 5.61 -8.94
CA ALA A 180 -8.76 5.52 -9.46
C ALA A 180 -8.74 4.77 -10.79
N THR A 181 -8.05 5.32 -11.78
CA THR A 181 -8.02 4.80 -13.15
C THR A 181 -6.90 3.78 -13.32
N ALA A 182 -7.03 2.82 -14.24
CA ALA A 182 -5.93 1.90 -14.54
C ALA A 182 -4.76 2.66 -15.18
N CYS A 183 -5.03 3.62 -16.05
CA CYS A 183 -3.97 4.45 -16.65
C CYS A 183 -3.76 5.74 -15.87
N ALA A 184 -2.53 5.98 -15.41
CA ALA A 184 -2.13 7.28 -14.86
C ALA A 184 -2.05 8.36 -15.96
N THR A 185 -2.04 9.64 -15.58
CA THR A 185 -1.99 10.75 -16.54
C THR A 185 -0.73 10.68 -17.41
N ASP A 186 0.39 10.28 -16.84
CA ASP A 186 1.68 10.12 -17.52
C ASP A 186 1.75 8.87 -18.43
N GLY A 187 0.68 8.07 -18.49
CA GLY A 187 0.55 6.90 -19.34
C GLY A 187 1.07 5.60 -18.73
N PHE A 188 1.53 5.60 -17.47
CA PHE A 188 1.85 4.36 -16.77
C PHE A 188 0.58 3.59 -16.38
N ASP A 189 0.68 2.25 -16.35
CA ASP A 189 -0.39 1.37 -15.86
C ASP A 189 -0.30 1.22 -14.34
N GLN A 190 -1.17 1.93 -13.62
CA GLN A 190 -1.23 1.92 -12.16
C GLN A 190 -2.20 0.85 -11.61
N SER A 191 -2.58 -0.17 -12.41
CA SER A 191 -3.49 -1.25 -11.99
C SER A 191 -2.78 -2.42 -11.26
N PHE A 192 -1.56 -2.24 -10.75
CA PHE A 192 -0.82 -3.24 -9.97
C PHE A 192 -1.23 -3.26 -8.49
N GLY A 193 -0.79 -4.23 -7.70
CA GLY A 193 -1.03 -4.22 -6.26
C GLY A 193 -2.49 -4.46 -5.89
N ILE A 194 -3.06 -3.63 -5.01
CA ILE A 194 -4.43 -3.78 -4.46
C ILE A 194 -5.48 -4.04 -5.54
N PRO A 195 -5.64 -3.20 -6.59
CA PRO A 195 -6.67 -3.40 -7.63
C PRO A 195 -6.57 -4.71 -8.40
N ARG A 196 -5.42 -5.40 -8.36
CA ARG A 196 -5.23 -6.69 -9.04
C ARG A 196 -5.19 -7.88 -8.11
N ALA A 197 -4.76 -7.69 -6.87
CA ALA A 197 -4.56 -8.76 -5.90
C ALA A 197 -5.75 -8.97 -4.95
N VAL A 198 -6.55 -7.94 -4.72
CA VAL A 198 -7.64 -7.95 -3.75
C VAL A 198 -8.99 -7.98 -4.49
N PRO A 199 -9.87 -8.97 -4.22
CA PRO A 199 -11.16 -9.06 -4.88
C PRO A 199 -12.17 -8.07 -4.28
N GLY A 200 -13.12 -7.64 -5.11
CA GLY A 200 -14.24 -6.78 -4.70
C GLY A 200 -13.99 -5.31 -5.00
N ASP A 201 -14.77 -4.45 -4.35
CA ASP A 201 -14.60 -3.00 -4.44
C ASP A 201 -13.42 -2.56 -3.57
N VAL A 202 -12.57 -1.72 -4.16
CA VAL A 202 -11.33 -1.22 -3.56
C VAL A 202 -11.16 0.25 -3.89
N ALA A 203 -10.56 1.00 -2.98
CA ALA A 203 -10.02 2.33 -3.25
C ALA A 203 -8.50 2.25 -3.19
N PHE A 204 -7.78 2.95 -4.06
CA PHE A 204 -6.32 2.88 -4.02
C PHE A 204 -5.63 4.17 -4.47
N LYS A 205 -4.44 4.39 -3.92
CA LYS A 205 -3.46 5.35 -4.40
C LYS A 205 -2.12 4.65 -4.56
N GLN A 206 -1.63 4.63 -5.80
CA GLN A 206 -0.30 4.12 -6.11
C GLN A 206 0.78 5.19 -5.97
N GLY A 207 2.03 4.73 -5.87
CA GLY A 207 3.23 5.55 -6.00
C GLY A 207 4.35 4.78 -6.69
N TRP A 208 5.11 5.45 -7.56
CA TRP A 208 6.33 4.90 -8.13
C TRP A 208 7.37 5.99 -8.38
N SER A 209 8.65 5.62 -8.41
CA SER A 209 9.73 6.49 -8.82
C SER A 209 10.92 5.69 -9.36
N ARG A 210 11.80 6.35 -10.13
CA ARG A 210 13.01 5.79 -10.77
C ARG A 210 12.73 4.70 -11.82
N PHE A 211 11.62 4.83 -12.55
CA PHE A 211 11.32 4.02 -13.75
C PHE A 211 11.40 4.84 -15.06
N GLY A 212 11.90 6.07 -14.98
CA GLY A 212 11.90 7.03 -16.10
C GLY A 212 10.52 7.68 -16.32
N ASP A 213 10.48 8.62 -17.27
CA ASP A 213 9.27 9.42 -17.55
C ASP A 213 8.38 8.81 -18.64
N VAL A 214 8.81 7.70 -19.25
CA VAL A 214 8.13 7.05 -20.36
C VAL A 214 7.81 5.61 -19.98
N PRO A 215 6.54 5.20 -19.97
CA PRO A 215 6.18 3.82 -19.66
C PRO A 215 6.73 2.87 -20.75
N PRO A 216 7.15 1.65 -20.40
CA PRO A 216 7.61 0.68 -21.39
C PRO A 216 6.49 0.29 -22.36
N ARG A 217 5.23 0.35 -21.90
CA ARG A 217 4.02 0.15 -22.68
C ARG A 217 3.00 1.22 -22.28
N PRO A 218 2.65 2.17 -23.18
CA PRO A 218 1.66 3.19 -22.88
C PRO A 218 0.32 2.57 -22.50
N CYS A 219 -0.18 2.92 -21.32
CA CYS A 219 -1.52 2.59 -20.88
C CYS A 219 -2.50 3.54 -21.56
N VAL A 220 -3.45 2.97 -22.31
CA VAL A 220 -4.48 3.73 -23.01
C VAL A 220 -5.85 3.27 -22.52
N GLU A 221 -6.45 4.07 -21.65
CA GLU A 221 -7.88 4.08 -21.43
C GLU A 221 -8.52 5.09 -22.40
N PRO A 222 -9.78 4.91 -22.85
CA PRO A 222 -10.49 5.97 -23.53
C PRO A 222 -10.67 7.16 -22.57
N LYS A 223 -9.83 8.20 -22.70
CA LYS A 223 -9.88 9.45 -21.90
C LYS A 223 -10.08 10.70 -22.78
N PRO A 224 -10.76 11.75 -22.27
CA PRO A 224 -10.76 13.09 -22.88
C PRO A 224 -9.33 13.64 -22.90
N LYS A 225 -8.96 14.28 -24.01
CA LYS A 225 -7.61 14.81 -24.24
C LYS A 225 -7.30 15.98 -23.29
N ILE A 226 -6.27 15.85 -22.46
CA ILE A 226 -5.49 16.98 -21.93
C ILE A 226 -4.02 16.64 -22.21
N ALA A 227 -3.27 17.62 -22.71
CA ALA A 227 -1.88 17.45 -23.13
C ALA A 227 -0.94 17.45 -21.91
N ASN A 228 -0.06 16.45 -21.87
CA ASN A 228 0.91 16.22 -20.81
C ASN A 228 2.22 16.99 -21.03
N GLY A 229 2.82 17.40 -19.92
CA GLY A 229 4.27 17.43 -19.71
C GLY A 229 4.50 17.04 -18.26
N ALA A 230 5.49 16.20 -17.94
CA ALA A 230 5.87 16.00 -16.54
C ALA A 230 6.35 17.34 -15.96
N ALA A 231 5.91 17.68 -14.74
CA ALA A 231 6.45 18.84 -14.05
C ALA A 231 7.96 18.64 -13.89
N LYS A 232 8.74 19.59 -14.39
CA LYS A 232 10.19 19.59 -14.17
C LYS A 232 10.45 19.75 -12.69
N GLU A 233 11.32 18.90 -12.17
CA GLU A 233 11.92 19.03 -10.84
C GLU A 233 12.34 20.49 -10.62
N GLY A 234 11.94 21.06 -9.48
CA GLY A 234 12.32 22.41 -9.07
C GLY A 234 13.84 22.53 -8.85
N PRO A 235 14.37 23.76 -8.72
CA PRO A 235 15.80 23.95 -8.50
C PRO A 235 16.27 23.23 -7.24
N LEU A 236 17.27 22.36 -7.41
CA LEU A 236 17.94 21.64 -6.34
C LEU A 236 18.62 22.64 -5.39
N SER A 237 18.18 22.66 -4.13
CA SER A 237 18.98 23.22 -3.03
C SER A 237 19.13 22.16 -1.96
N GLU A 238 20.36 21.74 -1.67
CA GLU A 238 20.65 20.79 -0.61
C GLU A 238 20.40 21.46 0.75
N ARG A 239 19.35 21.04 1.45
CA ARG A 239 19.22 21.23 2.90
C ARG A 239 18.81 19.93 3.56
N GLY A 240 19.69 19.42 4.42
CA GLY A 240 19.34 18.46 5.47
C GLY A 240 19.41 16.99 5.05
N VAL A 241 20.37 16.28 5.64
CA VAL A 241 20.58 14.85 5.43
C VAL A 241 19.53 14.08 6.25
N ALA A 242 18.45 13.59 5.61
CA ALA A 242 17.72 12.45 6.17
C ALA A 242 18.63 11.23 5.99
N ALA A 243 19.47 10.95 6.99
CA ALA A 243 20.63 10.06 6.87
C ALA A 243 20.33 8.61 6.44
N ASP A 244 19.05 8.21 6.42
CA ASP A 244 18.65 6.81 6.18
C ASP A 244 17.57 6.62 5.08
N LEU A 245 17.21 7.65 4.30
CA LEU A 245 16.22 7.49 3.22
C LEU A 245 16.92 7.06 1.92
N ASP A 246 16.59 5.88 1.41
CA ASP A 246 17.06 5.42 0.10
C ASP A 246 16.44 6.29 -1.01
N LEU A 247 17.28 7.08 -1.69
CA LEU A 247 16.89 7.97 -2.80
C LEU A 247 17.13 7.36 -4.20
N THR A 248 17.73 6.18 -4.28
CA THR A 248 18.31 5.63 -5.52
C THR A 248 17.55 4.44 -6.08
N SER A 249 17.03 3.56 -5.22
CA SER A 249 16.36 2.32 -5.63
C SER A 249 15.02 2.59 -6.31
N PRO A 250 14.57 1.82 -7.30
CA PRO A 250 13.20 1.94 -7.80
C PRO A 250 12.18 1.69 -6.70
N ALA A 251 11.20 2.58 -6.58
CA ALA A 251 10.15 2.48 -5.58
C ALA A 251 8.82 2.18 -6.27
N MET A 252 8.06 1.20 -5.80
CA MET A 252 6.69 0.94 -6.25
C MET A 252 5.80 0.62 -5.05
N HIS A 253 4.66 1.27 -4.96
CA HIS A 253 3.82 1.29 -3.76
C HIS A 253 2.35 1.14 -4.13
N THR A 254 1.63 0.37 -3.31
CA THR A 254 0.18 0.29 -3.37
C THR A 254 -0.40 0.51 -1.99
N THR A 255 -1.36 1.42 -1.91
CA THR A 255 -2.02 1.81 -0.66
C THR A 255 -3.50 2.00 -0.92
N GLY A 256 -4.35 1.71 0.05
CA GLY A 256 -5.78 1.79 -0.18
C GLY A 256 -6.63 1.06 0.84
N THR A 257 -7.88 0.85 0.45
CA THR A 257 -8.90 0.20 1.25
C THR A 257 -9.56 -0.95 0.51
N TYR A 258 -10.08 -1.90 1.28
CA TYR A 258 -10.87 -3.01 0.75
C TYR A 258 -11.87 -3.53 1.78
N GLY A 259 -12.79 -4.37 1.30
CA GLY A 259 -13.90 -4.87 2.10
C GLY A 259 -15.01 -3.83 2.26
N GLY A 260 -16.22 -4.31 2.59
CA GLY A 260 -17.41 -3.44 2.63
C GLY A 260 -17.23 -2.21 3.52
N GLY A 261 -17.52 -1.02 2.98
CA GLY A 261 -17.43 0.25 3.68
C GLY A 261 -16.01 0.66 4.08
N ASP A 262 -15.02 0.31 3.26
CA ASP A 262 -13.59 0.56 3.51
C ASP A 262 -13.10 -0.01 4.84
N ARG A 263 -13.59 -1.20 5.22
CA ARG A 263 -13.30 -1.80 6.53
C ARG A 263 -11.80 -1.97 6.77
N LYS A 264 -11.07 -2.41 5.75
CA LYS A 264 -9.64 -2.71 5.85
C LYS A 264 -8.84 -1.64 5.14
N ILE A 265 -7.75 -1.21 5.75
CA ILE A 265 -6.74 -0.33 5.16
C ILE A 265 -5.49 -1.18 4.94
N MET A 266 -4.88 -1.08 3.76
CA MET A 266 -3.64 -1.77 3.41
C MET A 266 -2.63 -0.77 2.84
N ALA A 267 -1.39 -0.86 3.31
CA ALA A 267 -0.24 -0.20 2.71
C ALA A 267 0.83 -1.26 2.43
N VAL A 268 1.31 -1.34 1.18
CA VAL A 268 2.43 -2.19 0.76
C VAL A 268 3.41 -1.32 -0.01
N LEU A 269 4.63 -1.23 0.51
CA LEU A 269 5.70 -0.37 0.00
C LEU A 269 6.89 -1.25 -0.37
N THR A 270 7.42 -1.11 -1.59
CA THR A 270 8.64 -1.81 -2.01
C THR A 270 9.73 -0.86 -2.50
N LEU A 271 10.98 -1.21 -2.21
CA LEU A 271 12.15 -0.75 -2.95
C LEU A 271 12.77 -1.94 -3.66
N GLU A 272 13.00 -1.79 -4.95
CA GLU A 272 13.53 -2.83 -5.82
C GLU A 272 15.04 -2.68 -6.00
N PRO A 273 15.75 -3.76 -6.36
CA PRO A 273 17.12 -3.67 -6.86
C PRO A 273 17.20 -2.72 -8.07
N GLU A 274 18.32 -2.00 -8.18
CA GLU A 274 18.60 -1.14 -9.33
C GLU A 274 18.56 -1.96 -10.63
N GLY A 275 17.95 -1.40 -11.68
CA GLY A 275 17.74 -2.07 -12.96
C GLY A 275 16.49 -2.95 -13.04
N THR A 276 15.74 -3.12 -11.94
CA THR A 276 14.42 -3.80 -11.97
C THR A 276 13.47 -3.06 -12.93
N THR A 277 12.83 -3.81 -13.83
CA THR A 277 11.92 -3.23 -14.82
C THR A 277 10.56 -2.87 -14.19
N TRP A 278 9.80 -1.99 -14.85
CA TRP A 278 8.42 -1.67 -14.45
C TRP A 278 7.55 -2.92 -14.30
N ASP A 279 7.55 -3.79 -15.30
CA ASP A 279 6.69 -4.99 -15.35
C ASP A 279 7.07 -5.98 -14.22
N GLU A 280 8.35 -6.11 -13.93
CA GLU A 280 8.86 -6.95 -12.84
C GLU A 280 8.48 -6.39 -11.47
N SER A 281 8.65 -5.09 -11.24
CA SER A 281 8.25 -4.45 -9.98
C SER A 281 6.71 -4.51 -9.79
N ALA A 282 5.94 -4.25 -10.85
CA ALA A 282 4.48 -4.35 -10.83
C ALA A 282 4.01 -5.78 -10.51
N GLN A 283 4.68 -6.80 -11.07
CA GLN A 283 4.40 -8.19 -10.72
C GLN A 283 4.73 -8.49 -9.25
N ARG A 284 5.92 -8.09 -8.79
CA ARG A 284 6.39 -8.35 -7.42
C ARG A 284 5.50 -7.71 -6.37
N ILE A 285 5.18 -6.43 -6.50
CA ILE A 285 4.29 -5.76 -5.54
C ILE A 285 2.90 -6.39 -5.55
N THR A 286 2.40 -6.83 -6.71
CA THR A 286 1.11 -7.53 -6.81
C THR A 286 1.15 -8.88 -6.09
N LEU A 287 2.25 -9.64 -6.23
CA LEU A 287 2.45 -10.90 -5.50
C LEU A 287 2.50 -10.69 -3.99
N VAL A 288 3.28 -9.71 -3.51
CA VAL A 288 3.36 -9.35 -2.09
C VAL A 288 1.98 -8.93 -1.58
N THR A 289 1.27 -8.08 -2.30
CA THR A 289 -0.07 -7.61 -1.92
C THR A 289 -1.06 -8.77 -1.79
N GLY A 290 -1.05 -9.71 -2.74
CA GLY A 290 -1.88 -10.91 -2.68
C GLY A 290 -1.54 -11.79 -1.47
N ALA A 291 -0.26 -11.96 -1.17
CA ALA A 291 0.18 -12.70 0.00
C ALA A 291 -0.23 -12.01 1.32
N VAL A 292 -0.12 -10.68 1.41
CA VAL A 292 -0.61 -9.89 2.54
C VAL A 292 -2.11 -10.08 2.75
N TYR A 293 -2.90 -9.98 1.67
CA TYR A 293 -4.36 -10.20 1.72
C TYR A 293 -4.71 -11.61 2.21
N LEU A 294 -4.05 -12.65 1.69
CA LEU A 294 -4.30 -14.04 2.08
C LEU A 294 -3.88 -14.33 3.53
N ALA A 295 -2.72 -13.84 3.95
CA ALA A 295 -2.21 -14.01 5.31
C ALA A 295 -3.10 -13.32 6.35
N GLU A 296 -3.57 -12.10 6.06
CA GLU A 296 -4.49 -11.38 6.94
C GLU A 296 -5.80 -12.14 7.14
N ARG A 297 -6.36 -12.70 6.06
CA ARG A 297 -7.59 -13.52 6.15
C ARG A 297 -7.41 -14.81 6.93
N PHE A 298 -6.21 -15.41 6.89
CA PHE A 298 -5.91 -16.59 7.69
C PHE A 298 -5.85 -16.27 9.19
N ILE A 299 -5.37 -15.08 9.57
CA ILE A 299 -5.32 -14.63 10.98
C ILE A 299 -6.71 -14.26 11.50
N ALA A 300 -7.58 -13.76 10.62
CA ALA A 300 -8.93 -13.30 10.98
C ALA A 300 -10.00 -14.41 11.05
N GLY A 301 -9.71 -15.60 10.52
CA GLY A 301 -10.60 -16.78 10.53
C GLY A 301 -10.36 -17.68 11.74
#